data_AF-A0AA38FG74-F1
#
_entry.id   AF-A0AA38FG74-F1
#
_cell.length_a   1.000
_cell.length_b   1.000
_cell.length_c   1.000
_cell.angle_alpha   90.00
_cell.angle_beta   90.00
_cell.angle_gamma   90.00
#
_symmetry.space_group_name_H-M   'P 1'
#
loop_
_entity.id
_entity.type
_entity.pdbx_description
1 polymer ?
#
loop_
_entity_poly.entity_id
_entity_poly.type
_entity_poly.pdbx_seq_one_letter_code
_entity_poly.pdbx_strand_id
1 'polypeptide(L)'
;INEMQVAVKLLASSFKGKALQWFRSLASGSIQNWNQLCIALHEQFGEKGDNLSLLEQLTTIKRAPNEQLTDFNFRFQRTWERIPVAVRPTAE
;
A
#
# COMPACT_ATOMS: atom_id res chain seq x y z
N ILE A 1 3.60 -30.12 -7.68
CA ILE A 1 3.39 -28.92 -6.81
C ILE A 1 3.20 -27.74 -7.76
N ASN A 2 2.08 -27.03 -7.69
CA ASN A 2 1.80 -25.89 -8.56
C ASN A 2 2.68 -24.69 -8.17
N GLU A 3 3.30 -23.99 -9.13
CA GLU A 3 4.25 -22.89 -8.86
C GLU A 3 3.64 -21.79 -7.97
N MET A 4 2.35 -21.51 -8.16
CA MET A 4 1.61 -20.55 -7.35
C MET A 4 1.48 -20.95 -5.87
N GLN A 5 1.39 -22.24 -5.58
CA GLN A 5 1.36 -22.76 -4.20
C GLN A 5 2.74 -22.65 -3.54
N VAL A 6 3.82 -22.70 -4.32
CA VAL A 6 5.19 -22.46 -3.83
C VAL A 6 5.36 -20.99 -3.48
N ALA A 7 4.92 -20.08 -4.36
CA ALA A 7 5.02 -18.63 -4.13
C ALA A 7 4.29 -18.18 -2.85
N VAL A 8 3.06 -18.67 -2.63
CA VAL A 8 2.29 -18.38 -1.40
C VAL A 8 3.03 -18.87 -0.15
N LYS A 9 3.61 -20.09 -0.19
CA LYS A 9 4.36 -20.65 0.94
C LYS A 9 5.67 -19.90 1.21
N LEU A 10 6.38 -19.48 0.16
CA LEU A 10 7.61 -18.67 0.27
C LEU A 10 7.32 -17.26 0.82
N LEU A 11 6.22 -16.62 0.39
CA LEU A 11 5.84 -15.34 0.95
C LEU A 11 5.43 -15.49 2.42
N ALA A 12 4.62 -16.50 2.75
CA ALA A 12 4.21 -16.76 4.12
C ALA A 12 5.42 -17.05 5.04
N SER A 13 6.47 -17.71 4.54
CA SER A 13 7.70 -17.96 5.32
C SER A 13 8.54 -16.70 5.55
N SER A 14 8.38 -15.67 4.70
CA SER A 14 9.03 -14.37 4.90
C SER A 14 8.36 -13.52 5.99
N PHE A 15 7.11 -13.81 6.35
CA PHE A 15 6.39 -13.03 7.36
C PHE A 15 6.99 -13.21 8.75
N LYS A 16 7.11 -12.09 9.47
CA LYS A 16 7.61 -12.04 10.85
C LYS A 16 6.65 -11.22 11.72
N GLY A 17 6.67 -11.49 13.02
CA GLY A 17 5.88 -10.76 14.02
C GLY A 17 4.38 -10.74 13.69
N LYS A 18 3.80 -9.53 13.61
CA LYS A 18 2.36 -9.31 13.40
C LYS A 18 1.84 -9.88 12.06
N ALA A 19 2.64 -9.84 11.00
CA ALA A 19 2.26 -10.40 9.71
C ALA A 19 2.10 -11.93 9.77
N LEU A 20 3.00 -12.61 10.49
CA LEU A 20 2.92 -14.05 10.67
C LEU A 20 1.74 -14.45 11.55
N GLN A 21 1.48 -13.70 12.62
CA GLN A 21 0.32 -13.92 13.50
C GLN A 21 -1.00 -13.77 12.74
N TRP A 22 -1.14 -12.71 11.94
CA TRP A 22 -2.28 -12.50 11.07
C TRP A 22 -2.47 -13.67 10.10
N PHE A 23 -1.40 -14.05 9.38
CA PHE A 23 -1.50 -15.13 8.39
C PHE A 23 -1.94 -16.46 9.01
N ARG A 24 -1.48 -16.76 10.23
CA ARG A 24 -1.91 -17.96 10.99
C ARG A 24 -3.33 -17.89 11.51
N SER A 25 -3.90 -16.70 11.68
CA SER A 25 -5.30 -16.53 12.11
C SER A 25 -6.31 -16.68 10.96
N LEU A 26 -5.85 -16.73 9.71
CA LEU A 26 -6.72 -16.89 8.55
C LEU A 26 -7.36 -18.28 8.54
N ALA A 27 -8.63 -18.36 8.12
CA ALA A 27 -9.34 -19.63 8.01
C ALA A 27 -8.68 -20.55 6.98
N SER A 28 -8.69 -21.86 7.24
CA SER A 28 -8.13 -22.84 6.31
C SER A 28 -8.81 -22.74 4.95
N GLY A 29 -8.02 -22.58 3.88
CA GLY A 29 -8.53 -22.44 2.52
C GLY A 29 -9.07 -21.05 2.15
N SER A 30 -8.93 -20.04 3.02
CA SER A 30 -9.34 -18.66 2.71
C SER A 30 -8.46 -17.99 1.65
N ILE A 31 -7.22 -18.45 1.49
CA ILE A 31 -6.28 -18.00 0.45
C ILE A 31 -5.95 -19.21 -0.42
N GLN A 32 -6.47 -19.21 -1.64
CA GLN A 32 -6.32 -20.31 -2.60
C GLN A 32 -5.31 -19.98 -3.71
N ASN A 33 -5.06 -18.69 -3.94
CA ASN A 33 -4.14 -18.22 -4.97
C ASN A 33 -3.39 -16.94 -4.55
N TRP A 34 -2.37 -16.60 -5.33
CA TRP A 34 -1.51 -15.43 -5.09
C TRP A 34 -2.29 -14.11 -5.05
N ASN A 35 -3.26 -13.92 -5.94
CA ASN A 35 -4.03 -12.68 -6.01
C ASN A 35 -4.84 -12.44 -4.74
N GLN A 36 -5.49 -13.48 -4.21
CA GLN A 36 -6.22 -13.42 -2.94
C GLN A 36 -5.29 -13.06 -1.76
N LEU A 37 -4.06 -13.59 -1.76
CA LEU A 37 -3.07 -13.24 -0.74
C LEU A 37 -2.67 -11.77 -0.81
N CYS A 38 -2.39 -11.25 -2.00
CA CYS A 38 -2.02 -9.86 -2.20
C CYS A 38 -3.14 -8.90 -1.76
N ILE A 39 -4.39 -9.19 -2.13
CA ILE A 39 -5.55 -8.39 -1.74
C ILE A 39 -5.71 -8.40 -0.21
N ALA A 40 -5.77 -9.58 0.41
CA ALA A 40 -5.97 -9.70 1.86
C ALA A 40 -4.83 -9.04 2.66
N LEU A 41 -3.59 -9.16 2.16
CA LEU A 41 -2.43 -8.50 2.78
C LEU A 41 -2.52 -6.98 2.67
N HIS A 42 -2.95 -6.46 1.52
CA HIS A 42 -3.15 -5.03 1.31
C HIS A 42 -4.32 -4.49 2.15
N GLU A 43 -5.42 -5.24 2.31
CA GLU A 43 -6.53 -4.83 3.17
C GLU A 43 -6.14 -4.78 4.66
N GLN A 44 -5.28 -5.71 5.10
CA GLN A 44 -4.84 -5.80 6.48
C GLN A 44 -3.72 -4.80 6.83
N PHE A 45 -2.73 -4.66 5.95
CA PHE A 45 -1.49 -3.90 6.22
C PHE A 45 -1.28 -2.72 5.28
N GLY A 46 -2.09 -2.58 4.23
CA GLY A 46 -2.04 -1.42 3.35
C GLY A 46 -2.45 -0.15 4.08
N GLU A 47 -1.97 0.97 3.54
CA GLU A 47 -2.31 2.28 4.08
C GLU A 47 -3.81 2.54 3.87
N LYS A 48 -4.57 2.53 4.96
CA LYS A 48 -5.98 2.97 4.98
C LYS A 48 -6.04 4.49 5.05
N GLY A 49 -5.44 5.16 4.05
CA GLY A 49 -5.61 6.59 3.90
C GLY A 49 -7.03 6.86 3.43
N ASP A 50 -7.79 7.68 4.16
CA ASP A 50 -8.99 8.28 3.59
C ASP A 50 -8.55 9.14 2.40
N ASN A 51 -9.13 8.89 1.22
CA ASN A 51 -8.79 9.63 0.01
C ASN A 51 -8.92 11.14 0.20
N LEU A 52 -9.89 11.58 1.01
CA LEU A 52 -10.07 12.99 1.37
C LEU A 52 -8.90 13.51 2.20
N SER A 53 -8.41 12.71 3.16
CA SER A 53 -7.23 13.06 3.97
C SER A 53 -5.95 13.15 3.12
N LEU A 54 -5.82 12.35 2.06
CA LEU A 54 -4.67 12.42 1.16
C LEU A 54 -4.69 13.69 0.29
N LEU A 55 -5.88 14.13 -0.14
CA LEU A 55 -6.05 15.39 -0.87
C LEU A 55 -5.74 16.60 0.04
N GLU A 56 -6.25 16.59 1.27
CA GLU A 56 -5.92 17.61 2.27
C GLU A 56 -4.42 17.66 2.53
N GLN A 57 -3.76 16.51 2.74
CA GLN A 57 -2.31 16.43 2.89
C GLN A 57 -1.58 17.06 1.70
N LEU A 58 -2.05 16.83 0.47
CA LEU A 58 -1.44 17.40 -0.72
C LEU A 58 -1.45 18.93 -0.70
N THR A 59 -2.54 19.56 -0.22
CA THR A 59 -2.63 21.03 -0.09
C THR A 59 -1.72 21.60 1.00
N THR A 60 -1.31 20.77 1.97
CA THR A 60 -0.40 21.19 3.05
C THR A 60 1.08 21.08 2.65
N ILE A 61 1.40 20.40 1.54
CA ILE A 61 2.78 20.27 1.04
C ILE A 61 3.20 21.59 0.42
N LYS A 62 3.84 22.43 1.23
CA LYS A 62 4.51 23.67 0.80
C LYS A 62 6.01 23.44 0.76
N ARG A 63 6.66 24.04 -0.23
CA ARG A 63 8.11 24.09 -0.31
C ARG A 63 8.65 24.91 0.86
N ALA A 64 9.60 24.36 1.62
CA ALA A 64 10.26 25.10 2.68
C ALA A 64 11.30 26.09 2.10
N PRO A 65 11.64 27.20 2.80
CA PRO A 65 12.52 28.25 2.28
C PRO A 65 13.91 27.75 1.81
N ASN A 66 14.44 26.71 2.45
CA ASN A 66 15.76 26.13 2.17
C ASN A 66 15.68 24.73 1.54
N GLU A 67 14.49 24.30 1.12
CA GLU A 67 14.30 22.98 0.53
C GLU A 67 14.67 22.99 -0.96
N GLN A 68 15.45 21.99 -1.38
CA GLN A 68 15.74 21.79 -2.80
C GLN A 68 14.47 21.38 -3.53
N LEU A 69 14.34 21.83 -4.77
CA LEU A 69 13.16 21.55 -5.58
C LEU A 69 12.94 20.04 -5.78
N THR A 70 14.01 19.26 -5.86
CA THR A 70 13.98 17.80 -5.97
C THR A 70 13.34 17.14 -4.74
N ASP A 71 13.68 17.63 -3.55
CA ASP A 71 13.18 17.07 -2.29
C ASP A 71 11.69 17.40 -2.09
N PHE A 72 11.31 18.64 -2.44
CA PHE A 72 9.92 19.05 -2.50
C PHE A 72 9.13 18.18 -3.49
N ASN A 73 9.63 18.01 -4.72
CA ASN A 73 8.94 17.27 -5.77
C ASN A 73 8.80 15.79 -5.40
N PHE A 74 9.82 15.21 -4.76
CA PHE A 74 9.76 13.84 -4.25
C PHE A 74 8.63 13.66 -3.22
N ARG A 75 8.50 14.59 -2.27
CA ARG A 75 7.42 14.55 -1.26
C ARG A 75 6.04 14.72 -1.88
N PHE A 76 5.92 15.67 -2.81
CA PHE A 76 4.68 15.93 -3.53
C PHE A 76 4.26 14.71 -4.35
N GLN A 77 5.16 14.18 -5.18
CA GLN A 77 4.90 13.02 -6.03
C GLN A 77 4.57 11.76 -5.21
N ARG A 78 5.28 11.53 -4.10
CA ARG A 78 4.98 10.40 -3.19
C ARG A 78 3.56 10.48 -2.62
N THR A 79 3.05 11.68 -2.35
CA THR A 79 1.68 11.87 -1.85
C THR A 79 0.67 11.74 -2.98
N TRP A 80 0.98 12.29 -4.17
CA TRP A 80 0.17 12.17 -5.37
C TRP A 80 -0.03 10.72 -5.84
N GLU A 81 1.02 9.90 -5.79
CA GLU A 81 0.98 8.49 -6.20
C GLU A 81 0.07 7.64 -5.30
N ARG A 82 -0.12 8.05 -4.04
CA ARG A 82 -1.02 7.39 -3.09
C ARG A 82 -2.49 7.69 -3.36
N ILE A 83 -2.79 8.75 -4.11
CA ILE A 83 -4.16 9.12 -4.47
C ILE A 83 -4.62 8.21 -5.62
N PRO A 84 -5.71 7.44 -5.44
CA PRO A 84 -6.25 6.58 -6.50
C PRO A 84 -6.60 7.39 -7.74
N VAL A 85 -6.32 6.85 -8.93
CA VAL A 85 -6.55 7.53 -10.22
C VAL A 85 -7.99 8.04 -10.36
N ALA A 86 -8.96 7.30 -9.84
CA ALA A 86 -10.39 7.66 -9.89
C ALA A 86 -10.75 8.95 -9.15
N VAL A 87 -9.92 9.41 -8.21
CA VAL A 87 -10.18 10.62 -7.40
C VAL A 87 -9.07 11.67 -7.54
N ARG A 88 -8.17 11.49 -8.53
CA ARG A 88 -7.12 12.48 -8.79
C ARG A 88 -7.75 13.77 -9.33
N PRO A 89 -7.33 14.94 -8.83
CA PRO A 89 -7.71 16.22 -9.41
C PRO A 89 -7.33 16.25 -10.90
N THR A 90 -8.31 16.45 -11.77
CA THR A 90 -8.08 16.80 -13.17
C THR A 90 -7.80 18.30 -13.27
N ALA A 91 -6.87 18.67 -14.14
CA ALA A 91 -6.74 20.07 -14.54
C ALA A 91 -8.00 20.42 -15.36
N GLU A 92 -8.84 21.29 -14.81
CA GLU A 92 -9.85 22.02 -15.58
C GLU A 92 -9.21 23.15 -16.39
#